data_AF-A0AAJ1FFI0-F1
#
_entry.id   AF-A0AAJ1FFI0-F1
#
_cell.length_a   1.000
_cell.length_b   1.000
_cell.length_c   1.000
_cell.angle_alpha   90.00
_cell.angle_beta   90.00
_cell.angle_gamma   90.00
#
_symmetry.space_group_name_H-M   'P 1'
#
loop_
_entity.id
_entity.type
_entity.pdbx_description
1 polymer ?
#
loop_
_entity_poly.entity_id
_entity_poly.type
_entity_poly.pdbx_seq_one_letter_code
_entity_poly.pdbx_strand_id
1 'polypeptide(L)'
;QSGVAERERRATESLGRLCGREGASMRIIERSTNLVIEHNVSVEPLEKWYRGHDKFGADFHIIRAAILQGNNERLNAARAYKEAAMKLRLDFERSSLILRKSLIEFAHAAGWKEAVSLIDAYPALSGSFTNRFKLYIRTCRDHEEGKSAEASSRLIEFAAQEEVRMRNGAGNGVETGRREALEALQRYPDEHGLPMDPFQGRVRAALQVLRRSDTSRQSDLERKFLMMQMRGEVDPLEIMLIAKEVAEGEPLRGLIMLEKAIESESLDAKHRNTLKSSQKALFGSHREAIPVKDRRTLRSLFLKPLILVDTNILIEALKDDLLREISVDSLGSLDWTVERAFHWMLRRRKEEGRVLLHIPTAAKGEFLHRAKSSDSVLRLFDDMYIDKGMWSRKVTTEFLEKRVQAICAVFGGWESSNSKGDDTDVGLDAFLVRHRDVFQLIDEQKRRGGKAPQRTLINGEDIYPEKGDRDIMCEAALLSSTSINNVGSILVATRDSDFRLVSRALEEEYGFGVVGDAQQLNSRVL
;
A
#
# COMPACT_ATOMS: atom_id res chain seq x y z
N GLN A 1 1.57 -21.19 8.53
CA GLN A 1 1.28 -21.10 7.08
C GLN A 1 0.63 -22.38 6.50
N SER A 2 0.80 -23.56 7.12
CA SER A 2 0.05 -24.77 6.73
C SER A 2 -1.48 -24.54 6.83
N GLY A 3 -2.21 -24.79 5.73
CA GLY A 3 -3.68 -24.74 5.66
C GLY A 3 -4.32 -23.42 5.22
N VAL A 4 -3.57 -22.37 4.85
CA VAL A 4 -4.17 -21.14 4.27
C VAL A 4 -4.59 -21.38 2.82
N ALA A 5 -3.68 -21.88 1.98
CA ALA A 5 -3.98 -22.18 0.57
C ALA A 5 -5.13 -23.20 0.40
N GLU A 6 -5.22 -24.18 1.30
CA GLU A 6 -6.33 -25.15 1.29
C GLU A 6 -7.67 -24.50 1.67
N ARG A 7 -7.66 -23.56 2.62
CA ARG A 7 -8.87 -22.79 3.00
C ARG A 7 -9.30 -21.86 1.86
N GLU A 8 -8.35 -21.20 1.20
CA GLU A 8 -8.62 -20.35 0.03
C GLU A 8 -9.22 -21.16 -1.12
N ARG A 9 -8.66 -22.35 -1.40
CA ARG A 9 -9.19 -23.26 -2.41
C ARG A 9 -10.63 -23.68 -2.09
N ARG A 10 -10.90 -24.14 -0.86
CA ARG A 10 -12.25 -24.52 -0.43
C ARG A 10 -13.24 -23.36 -0.47
N ALA A 11 -12.82 -22.16 -0.10
CA ALA A 11 -13.64 -20.96 -0.18
C ALA A 11 -13.99 -20.63 -1.64
N THR A 12 -13.01 -20.72 -2.54
CA THR A 12 -13.19 -20.50 -3.98
C THR A 12 -14.13 -21.52 -4.60
N GLU A 13 -13.99 -22.80 -4.26
CA GLU A 13 -14.90 -23.86 -4.70
C GLU A 13 -16.34 -23.62 -4.20
N SER A 14 -16.48 -23.20 -2.94
CA SER A 14 -17.78 -22.89 -2.34
C SER A 14 -18.46 -21.71 -3.03
N LEU A 15 -17.70 -20.63 -3.31
CA LEU A 15 -18.18 -19.49 -4.10
C LEU A 15 -18.58 -19.91 -5.51
N GLY A 16 -17.78 -20.75 -6.17
CA GLY A 16 -18.10 -21.30 -7.49
C GLY A 16 -19.42 -22.07 -7.49
N ARG A 17 -19.65 -22.91 -6.48
CA ARG A 17 -20.92 -23.65 -6.33
C ARG A 17 -22.12 -22.72 -6.11
N LEU A 18 -21.96 -21.63 -5.35
CA LEU A 18 -23.03 -20.65 -5.14
C LEU A 18 -23.38 -19.90 -6.42
N CYS A 19 -22.38 -19.47 -7.19
CA CYS A 19 -22.58 -18.76 -8.46
C CYS A 19 -23.13 -19.67 -9.56
N GLY A 20 -22.78 -20.96 -9.53
CA GLY A 20 -23.20 -21.94 -10.54
C GLY A 20 -24.57 -22.56 -10.30
N ARG A 21 -25.29 -22.22 -9.22
CA ARG A 21 -26.64 -22.72 -8.96
C ARG A 21 -27.64 -22.08 -9.93
N GLU A 22 -28.54 -22.90 -10.49
CA GLU A 22 -29.71 -22.39 -11.20
C GLU A 22 -30.55 -21.52 -10.26
N GLY A 23 -30.88 -20.31 -10.69
CA GLY A 23 -31.58 -19.32 -9.87
C GLY A 23 -30.73 -18.61 -8.82
N ALA A 24 -29.39 -18.56 -8.97
CA ALA A 24 -28.54 -17.72 -8.13
C ALA A 24 -29.06 -16.27 -8.11
N SER A 25 -29.31 -15.73 -6.92
CA SER A 25 -29.84 -14.37 -6.77
C SER A 25 -28.80 -13.34 -7.20
N MET A 26 -29.24 -12.17 -7.69
CA MET A 26 -28.32 -11.08 -8.02
C MET A 26 -27.43 -10.67 -6.85
N ARG A 27 -27.95 -10.74 -5.62
CA ARG A 27 -27.16 -10.49 -4.42
C ARG A 27 -25.97 -11.45 -4.30
N ILE A 28 -26.10 -12.73 -4.64
CA ILE A 28 -24.96 -13.68 -4.62
C ILE A 28 -23.94 -13.32 -5.71
N ILE A 29 -24.43 -12.95 -6.90
CA ILE A 29 -23.58 -12.59 -8.04
C ILE A 29 -22.77 -11.31 -7.73
N GLU A 30 -23.43 -10.25 -7.25
CA GLU A 30 -22.78 -8.99 -6.87
C GLU A 30 -21.75 -9.18 -5.76
N ARG A 31 -22.09 -9.93 -4.70
CA ARG A 31 -21.16 -10.17 -3.59
C ARG A 31 -19.96 -11.01 -4.02
N SER A 32 -20.17 -12.05 -4.83
CA SER A 32 -19.07 -12.83 -5.39
C SER A 32 -18.20 -11.99 -6.33
N THR A 33 -18.81 -11.08 -7.10
CA THR A 33 -18.09 -10.13 -7.95
C THR A 33 -17.20 -9.20 -7.11
N ASN A 34 -17.72 -8.65 -6.00
CA ASN A 34 -16.93 -7.82 -5.10
C ASN A 34 -15.74 -8.59 -4.49
N LEU A 35 -15.94 -9.86 -4.10
CA LEU A 35 -14.85 -10.70 -3.61
C LEU A 35 -13.79 -10.97 -4.68
N VAL A 36 -14.19 -11.16 -5.95
CA VAL A 36 -13.23 -11.29 -7.06
C VAL A 36 -12.48 -9.96 -7.30
N ILE A 37 -13.18 -8.82 -7.25
CA ILE A 37 -12.57 -7.50 -7.42
C ILE A 37 -11.56 -7.22 -6.29
N GLU A 38 -11.89 -7.53 -5.04
CA GLU A 38 -11.00 -7.32 -3.90
C GLU A 38 -9.85 -8.33 -3.93
N HIS A 39 -10.18 -9.62 -3.84
CA HIS A 39 -9.23 -10.70 -3.58
C HIS A 39 -8.59 -11.32 -4.81
N ASN A 40 -9.03 -10.92 -6.00
CA ASN A 40 -8.52 -11.44 -7.27
C ASN A 40 -8.66 -12.97 -7.40
N VAL A 41 -9.79 -13.49 -6.93
CA VAL A 41 -10.08 -14.93 -6.86
C VAL A 41 -10.64 -15.41 -8.20
N SER A 42 -10.13 -16.55 -8.68
CA SER A 42 -10.58 -17.19 -9.91
C SER A 42 -11.89 -17.97 -9.70
N VAL A 43 -13.02 -17.44 -10.18
CA VAL A 43 -14.36 -18.07 -10.03
C VAL A 43 -14.98 -18.32 -11.42
N GLU A 44 -14.69 -19.48 -12.02
CA GLU A 44 -15.18 -19.82 -13.37
C GLU A 44 -16.71 -19.82 -13.53
N PRO A 45 -17.52 -20.33 -12.57
CA PRO A 45 -18.97 -20.31 -12.71
C PRO A 45 -19.55 -18.89 -12.79
N LEU A 46 -18.89 -17.92 -12.14
CA LEU A 46 -19.28 -16.51 -12.19
C LEU A 46 -18.99 -15.91 -13.57
N GLU A 47 -17.85 -16.23 -14.19
CA GLU A 47 -17.56 -15.81 -15.57
C GLU A 47 -18.59 -16.37 -16.55
N LYS A 48 -18.98 -17.65 -16.41
CA LYS A 48 -20.03 -18.26 -17.24
C LYS A 48 -21.36 -17.54 -17.09
N TRP A 49 -21.71 -17.14 -15.86
CA TRP A 49 -22.91 -16.36 -15.60
C TRP A 49 -22.88 -15.02 -16.34
N TYR A 50 -21.80 -14.23 -16.19
CA TYR A 50 -21.66 -12.96 -16.90
C TYR A 50 -21.60 -13.14 -18.42
N ARG A 51 -20.97 -14.21 -18.92
CA ARG A 51 -20.95 -14.51 -20.36
C ARG A 51 -22.36 -14.66 -20.94
N GLY A 52 -23.29 -15.23 -20.17
CA GLY A 52 -24.69 -15.42 -20.57
C GLY A 52 -25.58 -14.19 -20.39
N HIS A 53 -25.27 -13.31 -19.43
CA HIS A 53 -26.16 -12.20 -19.03
C HIS A 53 -25.61 -10.81 -19.37
N ASP A 54 -24.30 -10.59 -19.19
CA ASP A 54 -23.62 -9.32 -19.47
C ASP A 54 -22.14 -9.53 -19.89
N LYS A 55 -21.95 -10.03 -21.11
CA LYS A 55 -20.62 -10.29 -21.69
C LYS A 55 -19.83 -9.01 -21.97
N PHE A 56 -20.53 -7.87 -22.12
CA PHE A 56 -19.90 -6.61 -22.50
C PHE A 56 -19.70 -5.67 -21.31
N GLY A 57 -20.13 -6.03 -20.11
CA GLY A 57 -19.87 -5.28 -18.89
C GLY A 57 -18.41 -5.30 -18.43
N ALA A 58 -18.05 -4.35 -17.57
CA ALA A 58 -16.71 -4.28 -16.98
C ALA A 58 -16.41 -5.48 -16.07
N ASP A 59 -17.40 -5.92 -15.29
CA ASP A 59 -17.25 -6.99 -14.31
C ASP A 59 -16.91 -8.34 -14.96
N PHE A 60 -17.50 -8.63 -16.12
CA PHE A 60 -17.11 -9.78 -16.95
C PHE A 60 -15.60 -9.79 -17.22
N HIS A 61 -15.05 -8.66 -17.66
CA HIS A 61 -13.63 -8.57 -17.99
C HIS A 61 -12.72 -8.62 -16.75
N ILE A 62 -13.16 -8.08 -15.62
CA ILE A 62 -12.43 -8.18 -14.34
C ILE A 62 -12.35 -9.64 -13.89
N ILE A 63 -13.48 -10.35 -13.90
CA ILE A 63 -13.53 -11.76 -13.48
C ILE A 63 -12.70 -12.63 -14.44
N ARG A 64 -12.81 -12.38 -15.75
CA ARG A 64 -11.96 -13.04 -16.74
C ARG A 64 -10.48 -12.79 -16.50
N ALA A 65 -10.09 -11.56 -16.15
CA ALA A 65 -8.71 -11.23 -15.82
C ALA A 65 -8.20 -12.00 -14.58
N ALA A 66 -9.01 -12.11 -13.53
CA ALA A 66 -8.68 -12.90 -12.33
C ALA A 66 -8.51 -14.40 -12.62
N ILE A 67 -9.30 -14.97 -13.54
CA ILE A 67 -9.14 -16.36 -13.99
C ILE A 67 -7.84 -16.53 -14.77
N LEU A 68 -7.57 -15.65 -15.74
CA LEU A 68 -6.35 -15.69 -16.55
C LEU A 68 -5.10 -15.55 -15.67
N GLN A 69 -5.16 -14.69 -14.66
CA GLN A 69 -4.09 -14.53 -13.69
C GLN A 69 -3.88 -15.79 -12.83
N GLY A 70 -4.96 -16.43 -12.37
CA GLY A 70 -4.90 -17.70 -11.66
C GLY A 70 -4.26 -18.82 -12.50
N ASN A 71 -4.45 -18.78 -13.81
CA ASN A 71 -3.83 -19.69 -14.78
C ASN A 71 -2.40 -19.28 -15.17
N ASN A 72 -1.84 -18.25 -14.54
CA ASN A 72 -0.53 -17.67 -14.86
C ASN A 72 -0.42 -17.07 -16.29
N GLU A 73 -1.54 -16.77 -16.94
CA GLU A 73 -1.61 -16.06 -18.22
C GLU A 73 -1.58 -14.54 -18.04
N ARG A 74 -0.48 -14.06 -17.43
CA ARG A 74 -0.32 -12.67 -16.96
C ARG A 74 -0.57 -11.61 -18.04
N LEU A 75 -0.09 -11.83 -19.26
CA LEU A 75 -0.26 -10.88 -20.37
C LEU A 75 -1.73 -10.76 -20.80
N ASN A 76 -2.45 -11.88 -20.88
CA ASN A 76 -3.86 -11.90 -21.22
C ASN A 76 -4.71 -11.28 -20.10
N ALA A 77 -4.35 -11.53 -18.83
CA ALA A 77 -4.97 -10.88 -17.68
C ALA A 77 -4.80 -9.36 -17.75
N ALA A 78 -3.60 -8.87 -18.06
CA ALA A 78 -3.31 -7.44 -18.20
C ALA A 78 -4.21 -6.76 -19.24
N ARG A 79 -4.37 -7.39 -20.42
CA ARG A 79 -5.26 -6.90 -21.49
C ARG A 79 -6.74 -6.95 -21.08
N ALA A 80 -7.17 -7.99 -20.38
CA ALA A 80 -8.54 -8.08 -19.87
C ALA A 80 -8.85 -6.98 -18.83
N TYR A 81 -7.91 -6.68 -17.92
CA TYR A 81 -8.05 -5.54 -17.02
C TYR A 81 -8.10 -4.20 -17.76
N LYS A 82 -7.25 -4.01 -18.78
CA LYS A 82 -7.29 -2.81 -19.61
C LYS A 82 -8.69 -2.61 -20.23
N GLU A 83 -9.24 -3.67 -20.82
CA GLU A 83 -10.58 -3.67 -21.43
C GLU A 83 -11.68 -3.34 -20.41
N ALA A 84 -11.62 -3.93 -19.22
CA ALA A 84 -12.54 -3.61 -18.13
C ALA A 84 -12.50 -2.12 -17.76
N ALA A 85 -11.30 -1.55 -17.66
CA ALA A 85 -11.16 -0.15 -17.29
C ALA A 85 -11.66 0.82 -18.36
N MET A 86 -11.50 0.49 -19.65
CA MET A 86 -12.07 1.28 -20.75
C MET A 86 -13.59 1.40 -20.65
N LYS A 87 -14.25 0.34 -20.15
CA LYS A 87 -15.70 0.30 -19.94
C LYS A 87 -16.13 1.10 -18.71
N LEU A 88 -15.23 1.27 -17.75
CA LEU A 88 -15.44 2.06 -16.55
C LEU A 88 -15.03 3.53 -16.69
N ARG A 89 -14.71 4.03 -17.90
CA ARG A 89 -14.15 5.38 -18.12
C ARG A 89 -14.94 6.55 -17.48
N LEU A 90 -16.24 6.37 -17.21
CA LEU A 90 -17.08 7.39 -16.56
C LEU A 90 -16.89 7.42 -15.04
N ASP A 91 -16.46 6.31 -14.44
CA ASP A 91 -16.06 6.15 -13.05
C ASP A 91 -14.53 6.15 -12.99
N PHE A 92 -13.95 7.35 -12.89
CA PHE A 92 -12.50 7.54 -12.92
C PHE A 92 -11.80 6.76 -11.80
N GLU A 93 -12.34 6.75 -10.58
CA GLU A 93 -11.78 6.01 -9.45
C GLU A 93 -11.69 4.51 -9.77
N ARG A 94 -12.82 3.89 -10.16
CA ARG A 94 -12.85 2.46 -10.43
C ARG A 94 -12.02 2.11 -11.67
N SER A 95 -12.08 2.92 -12.73
CA SER A 95 -11.24 2.77 -13.92
C SER A 95 -9.74 2.84 -13.58
N SER A 96 -9.34 3.79 -12.74
CA SER A 96 -7.94 3.99 -12.33
C SER A 96 -7.39 2.82 -11.52
N LEU A 97 -8.18 2.30 -10.57
CA LEU A 97 -7.80 1.13 -9.78
C LEU A 97 -7.63 -0.11 -10.65
N ILE A 98 -8.48 -0.30 -11.66
CA ILE A 98 -8.38 -1.42 -12.60
C ILE A 98 -7.21 -1.23 -13.58
N LEU A 99 -6.94 -0.01 -14.03
CA LEU A 99 -5.76 0.28 -14.89
C LEU A 99 -4.45 0.04 -14.15
N ARG A 100 -4.40 0.33 -12.85
CA ARG A 100 -3.27 -0.05 -12.00
C ARG A 100 -3.05 -1.56 -11.98
N LYS A 101 -4.12 -2.36 -11.85
CA LYS A 101 -4.01 -3.84 -11.94
C LYS A 101 -3.48 -4.26 -13.31
N SER A 102 -4.03 -3.70 -14.40
CA SER A 102 -3.56 -3.96 -15.77
C SER A 102 -2.06 -3.70 -15.91
N LEU A 103 -1.57 -2.55 -15.42
CA LEU A 103 -0.17 -2.17 -15.54
C LEU A 103 0.77 -3.06 -14.70
N ILE A 104 0.34 -3.45 -13.51
CA ILE A 104 1.08 -4.41 -12.67
C ILE A 104 1.22 -5.76 -13.39
N GLU A 105 0.13 -6.27 -13.96
CA GLU A 105 0.17 -7.53 -14.71
C GLU A 105 1.02 -7.43 -15.98
N PHE A 106 0.99 -6.29 -16.70
CA PHE A 106 1.92 -6.07 -17.82
C PHE A 106 3.38 -6.09 -17.36
N ALA A 107 3.69 -5.48 -16.21
CA ALA A 107 5.04 -5.48 -15.66
C ALA A 107 5.51 -6.90 -15.27
N HIS A 108 4.65 -7.72 -14.65
CA HIS A 108 4.99 -9.12 -14.35
C HIS A 108 5.12 -9.98 -15.61
N ALA A 109 4.36 -9.69 -16.66
CA ALA A 109 4.39 -10.42 -17.93
C ALA A 109 5.53 -9.99 -18.88
N ALA A 110 6.38 -9.05 -18.47
CA ALA A 110 7.36 -8.39 -19.33
C ALA A 110 6.76 -7.73 -20.59
N GLY A 111 5.50 -7.29 -20.51
CA GLY A 111 4.79 -6.57 -21.57
C GLY A 111 5.15 -5.08 -21.63
N TRP A 112 6.43 -4.74 -21.74
CA TRP A 112 6.95 -3.38 -21.52
C TRP A 112 6.36 -2.34 -22.48
N LYS A 113 6.20 -2.70 -23.76
CA LYS A 113 5.65 -1.80 -24.78
C LYS A 113 4.19 -1.42 -24.49
N GLU A 114 3.36 -2.40 -24.14
CA GLU A 114 1.95 -2.17 -23.80
C GLU A 114 1.84 -1.38 -22.48
N ALA A 115 2.71 -1.67 -21.51
CA ALA A 115 2.78 -0.94 -20.25
C ALA A 115 3.11 0.54 -20.45
N VAL A 116 4.15 0.88 -21.23
CA VAL A 116 4.50 2.29 -21.47
C VAL A 116 3.43 2.99 -22.30
N SER A 117 2.87 2.33 -23.32
CA SER A 117 1.75 2.89 -24.09
C SER A 117 0.55 3.23 -23.19
N LEU A 118 0.28 2.41 -22.17
CA LEU A 118 -0.79 2.68 -21.22
C LEU A 118 -0.49 3.90 -20.33
N ILE A 119 0.75 4.04 -19.85
CA ILE A 119 1.17 5.19 -19.03
C ILE A 119 1.05 6.49 -19.85
N ASP A 120 1.50 6.46 -21.10
CA ASP A 120 1.55 7.65 -21.95
C ASP A 120 0.14 8.04 -22.44
N ALA A 121 -0.76 7.07 -22.65
CA ALA A 121 -2.15 7.33 -23.07
C ALA A 121 -3.03 7.95 -21.97
N TYR A 122 -2.65 7.81 -20.70
CA TYR A 122 -3.44 8.30 -19.56
C TYR A 122 -2.57 9.08 -18.57
N PRO A 123 -2.24 10.35 -18.85
CA PRO A 123 -1.37 11.18 -17.99
C PRO A 123 -1.86 11.32 -16.55
N ALA A 124 -3.18 11.40 -16.33
CA ALA A 124 -3.76 11.42 -14.99
C ALA A 124 -3.46 10.14 -14.20
N LEU A 125 -3.40 8.97 -14.86
CA LEU A 125 -2.97 7.73 -14.24
C LEU A 125 -1.47 7.71 -14.03
N SER A 126 -0.69 8.32 -14.92
CA SER A 126 0.74 8.52 -14.71
C SER A 126 0.99 9.19 -13.36
N GLY A 127 0.26 10.23 -12.99
CA GLY A 127 0.35 10.85 -11.65
C GLY A 127 0.13 9.87 -10.49
N SER A 128 -0.70 8.84 -10.68
CA SER A 128 -0.99 7.81 -9.67
C SER A 128 0.14 6.79 -9.45
N PHE A 129 1.10 6.73 -10.37
CA PHE A 129 2.24 5.80 -10.33
C PHE A 129 3.52 6.51 -9.96
N THR A 130 4.39 5.77 -9.29
CA THR A 130 5.63 6.34 -8.79
C THR A 130 6.66 6.54 -9.88
N ASN A 131 7.59 7.47 -9.64
CA ASN A 131 8.66 7.74 -10.60
C ASN A 131 9.60 6.53 -10.73
N ARG A 132 9.83 5.77 -9.65
CA ARG A 132 10.62 4.53 -9.68
C ARG A 132 9.95 3.45 -10.52
N PHE A 133 8.63 3.29 -10.42
CA PHE A 133 7.90 2.32 -11.25
C PHE A 133 7.95 2.69 -12.75
N LYS A 134 7.73 3.98 -13.07
CA LYS A 134 7.84 4.47 -14.46
C LYS A 134 9.26 4.28 -15.00
N LEU A 135 10.27 4.56 -14.17
CA LEU A 135 11.67 4.33 -14.50
C LEU A 135 11.93 2.86 -14.78
N TYR A 136 11.43 1.95 -13.94
CA TYR A 136 11.54 0.51 -14.11
C TYR A 136 11.01 0.05 -15.47
N ILE A 137 9.73 0.35 -15.76
CA ILE A 137 9.10 -0.09 -17.02
C ILE A 137 9.80 0.52 -18.24
N ARG A 138 10.13 1.83 -18.20
CA ARG A 138 10.78 2.51 -19.32
C ARG A 138 12.20 1.98 -19.57
N THR A 139 12.96 1.69 -18.52
CA THR A 139 14.30 1.10 -18.64
C THR A 139 14.24 -0.30 -19.23
N CYS A 140 13.27 -1.13 -18.82
CA CYS A 140 13.05 -2.45 -19.39
C CYS A 140 12.66 -2.40 -20.87
N ARG A 141 11.74 -1.49 -21.25
CA ARG A 141 11.37 -1.24 -22.64
C ARG A 141 12.58 -0.81 -23.47
N ASP A 142 13.33 0.19 -23.00
CA ASP A 142 14.49 0.73 -23.72
C ASP A 142 15.52 -0.38 -23.97
N HIS A 143 15.72 -1.30 -23.01
CA HIS A 143 16.57 -2.47 -23.21
C HIS A 143 16.02 -3.46 -24.24
N GLU A 144 14.72 -3.79 -24.19
CA GLU A 144 14.06 -4.70 -25.14
C GLU A 144 14.13 -4.17 -26.60
N GLU A 145 14.12 -2.84 -26.76
CA GLU A 145 14.30 -2.17 -28.05
C GLU A 145 15.77 -2.05 -28.50
N GLY A 146 16.72 -2.62 -27.75
CA GLY A 146 18.15 -2.54 -28.05
C GLY A 146 18.83 -1.23 -27.64
N LYS A 147 18.11 -0.30 -27.03
CA LYS A 147 18.59 1.04 -26.61
C LYS A 147 19.22 1.01 -25.22
N SER A 148 20.18 0.11 -25.01
CA SER A 148 20.80 -0.12 -23.69
C SER A 148 21.59 1.09 -23.15
N ALA A 149 22.11 1.96 -24.02
CA ALA A 149 22.78 3.20 -23.62
C ALA A 149 21.78 4.24 -23.08
N GLU A 150 20.63 4.38 -23.72
CA GLU A 150 19.54 5.26 -23.25
C GLU A 150 18.98 4.78 -21.91
N ALA A 151 18.77 3.47 -21.77
CA ALA A 151 18.34 2.84 -20.51
C ALA A 151 19.30 3.18 -19.35
N SER A 152 20.61 3.11 -19.60
CA SER A 152 21.63 3.43 -18.59
C SER A 152 21.70 4.92 -18.29
N SER A 153 21.57 5.77 -19.31
CA SER A 153 21.56 7.23 -19.17
C SER A 153 20.36 7.71 -18.35
N ARG A 154 19.17 7.12 -18.56
CA ARG A 154 17.95 7.41 -17.80
C ARG A 154 18.10 7.09 -16.30
N LEU A 155 18.76 5.97 -15.97
CA LEU A 155 19.05 5.61 -14.58
C LEU A 155 19.99 6.63 -13.91
N ILE A 156 21.02 7.08 -14.63
CA ILE A 156 21.98 8.08 -14.14
C ILE A 156 21.30 9.44 -13.96
N GLU A 157 20.47 9.86 -14.90
CA GLU A 157 19.70 11.11 -14.82
C GLU A 157 18.75 11.09 -13.63
N PHE A 158 18.01 9.98 -13.43
CA PHE A 158 17.15 9.81 -12.26
C PHE A 158 17.95 9.89 -10.96
N ALA A 159 19.10 9.21 -10.89
CA ALA A 159 19.96 9.27 -9.71
C ALA A 159 20.48 10.69 -9.43
N ALA A 160 20.79 11.47 -10.47
CA ALA A 160 21.17 12.87 -10.33
C ALA A 160 20.01 13.76 -9.84
N GLN A 161 18.77 13.47 -10.24
CA GLN A 161 17.60 14.18 -9.74
C GLN A 161 17.30 13.86 -8.26
N GLU A 162 17.42 12.59 -7.87
CA GLU A 162 17.26 12.17 -6.47
C GLU A 162 18.36 12.75 -5.57
N GLU A 163 19.60 12.85 -6.07
CA GLU A 163 20.71 13.53 -5.37
C GLU A 163 20.34 14.98 -5.01
N VAL A 164 19.78 15.74 -5.95
CA VAL A 164 19.35 17.13 -5.71
C VAL A 164 18.24 17.19 -4.66
N ARG A 165 17.33 16.21 -4.64
CA ARG A 165 16.29 16.13 -3.61
C ARG A 165 16.86 15.83 -2.22
N MET A 166 17.82 14.90 -2.12
CA MET A 166 18.45 14.53 -0.85
C MET A 166 19.35 15.65 -0.27
N ARG A 167 19.88 16.53 -1.13
CA ARG A 167 20.68 17.70 -0.70
C ARG A 167 19.91 18.73 0.12
N ASN A 168 18.58 18.78 0.03
CA ASN A 168 17.79 19.69 0.83
C ASN A 168 17.70 19.28 2.32
N GLY A 169 18.47 18.27 2.77
CA GLY A 169 18.49 17.82 4.18
C GLY A 169 19.86 17.43 4.77
N ALA A 170 20.87 17.01 4.00
CA ALA A 170 22.19 16.67 4.55
C ALA A 170 23.35 16.78 3.53
N GLY A 171 24.49 17.31 3.97
CA GLY A 171 25.66 17.64 3.16
C GLY A 171 26.57 16.46 2.78
N ASN A 172 26.03 15.40 2.17
CA ASN A 172 26.86 14.33 1.59
C ASN A 172 27.41 14.71 0.20
N GLY A 173 28.58 14.14 -0.17
CA GLY A 173 29.25 14.38 -1.45
C GLY A 173 28.43 13.94 -2.67
N VAL A 174 28.63 14.62 -3.80
CA VAL A 174 27.89 14.47 -5.08
C VAL A 174 27.76 13.00 -5.52
N GLU A 175 28.85 12.23 -5.45
CA GLU A 175 28.89 10.85 -5.93
C GLU A 175 28.21 9.86 -4.97
N THR A 176 28.21 10.16 -3.68
CA THR A 176 27.61 9.30 -2.64
C THR A 176 26.10 9.25 -2.79
N GLY A 177 25.43 10.39 -2.97
CA GLY A 177 23.97 10.45 -3.13
C GLY A 177 23.47 9.77 -4.42
N ARG A 178 24.22 9.88 -5.54
CA ARG A 178 23.88 9.17 -6.78
C ARG A 178 24.01 7.66 -6.65
N ARG A 179 25.05 7.22 -5.94
CA ARG A 179 25.27 5.79 -5.67
C ARG A 179 24.14 5.23 -4.81
N GLU A 180 23.81 5.91 -3.72
CA GLU A 180 22.70 5.53 -2.84
C GLU A 180 21.38 5.39 -3.60
N ALA A 181 21.06 6.37 -4.46
CA ALA A 181 19.86 6.34 -5.30
C ALA A 181 19.84 5.12 -6.25
N LEU A 182 20.95 4.78 -6.90
CA LEU A 182 21.02 3.61 -7.78
C LEU A 182 20.98 2.28 -7.02
N GLU A 183 21.59 2.21 -5.83
CA GLU A 183 21.54 1.01 -5.00
C GLU A 183 20.16 0.77 -4.39
N ALA A 184 19.41 1.84 -4.12
CA ALA A 184 17.99 1.74 -3.80
C ALA A 184 17.21 1.14 -4.99
N LEU A 185 17.47 1.59 -6.22
CA LEU A 185 16.83 1.03 -7.42
C LEU A 185 17.16 -0.45 -7.64
N GLN A 186 18.37 -0.91 -7.28
CA GLN A 186 18.73 -2.33 -7.45
C GLN A 186 17.76 -3.28 -6.73
N ARG A 187 17.21 -2.84 -5.59
CA ARG A 187 16.26 -3.61 -4.77
C ARG A 187 14.82 -3.52 -5.27
N TYR A 188 14.52 -2.54 -6.10
CA TYR A 188 13.16 -2.24 -6.52
C TYR A 188 12.40 -3.45 -7.10
N PRO A 189 12.96 -4.26 -8.02
CA PRO A 189 12.22 -5.40 -8.55
C PRO A 189 11.91 -6.44 -7.47
N ASP A 190 12.85 -6.69 -6.57
CA ASP A 190 12.73 -7.68 -5.50
C ASP A 190 11.70 -7.27 -4.45
N GLU A 191 11.74 -6.00 -4.03
CA GLU A 191 10.76 -5.41 -3.11
C GLU A 191 9.31 -5.55 -3.60
N HIS A 192 9.12 -5.66 -4.93
CA HIS A 192 7.83 -5.69 -5.61
C HIS A 192 7.52 -7.02 -6.31
N GLY A 193 8.39 -8.04 -6.23
CA GLY A 193 8.19 -9.32 -6.91
C GLY A 193 8.15 -9.22 -8.45
N LEU A 194 8.81 -8.21 -9.01
CA LEU A 194 8.87 -7.95 -10.45
C LEU A 194 10.04 -8.71 -11.10
N PRO A 195 10.04 -8.91 -12.43
CA PRO A 195 11.18 -9.48 -13.14
C PRO A 195 12.49 -8.71 -12.85
N MET A 196 13.52 -9.45 -12.38
CA MET A 196 14.81 -8.87 -11.99
C MET A 196 15.57 -8.29 -13.18
N ASP A 197 15.68 -9.08 -14.26
CA ASP A 197 16.31 -8.68 -15.50
C ASP A 197 15.27 -8.24 -16.53
N PRO A 198 15.58 -7.24 -17.38
CA PRO A 198 16.91 -6.65 -17.57
C PRO A 198 17.28 -5.52 -16.59
N PHE A 199 16.36 -5.10 -15.71
CA PHE A 199 16.50 -3.89 -14.89
C PHE A 199 17.73 -3.92 -13.98
N GLN A 200 17.90 -4.96 -13.15
CA GLN A 200 19.04 -5.07 -12.23
C GLN A 200 20.37 -5.13 -12.98
N GLY A 201 20.42 -5.80 -14.14
CA GLY A 201 21.59 -5.76 -15.04
C GLY A 201 21.94 -4.34 -15.48
N ARG A 202 20.95 -3.50 -15.80
CA ARG A 202 21.17 -2.09 -16.19
C ARG A 202 21.59 -1.21 -15.02
N VAL A 203 21.00 -1.40 -13.83
CA VAL A 203 21.42 -0.69 -12.61
C VAL A 203 22.87 -1.02 -12.26
N ARG A 204 23.28 -2.30 -12.35
CA ARG A 204 24.68 -2.71 -12.14
C ARG A 204 25.63 -2.06 -13.15
N ALA A 205 25.23 -1.94 -14.42
CA ALA A 205 26.01 -1.24 -15.42
C ALA A 205 26.17 0.26 -15.09
N ALA A 206 25.09 0.93 -14.67
CA ALA A 206 25.13 2.33 -14.23
C ALA A 206 26.03 2.53 -13.01
N LEU A 207 25.96 1.64 -12.02
CA LEU A 207 26.84 1.63 -10.85
C LEU A 207 28.32 1.44 -11.23
N GLN A 208 28.63 0.57 -12.20
CA GLN A 208 30.00 0.40 -12.68
C GLN A 208 30.57 1.67 -13.33
N VAL A 209 29.73 2.46 -14.03
CA VAL A 209 30.14 3.74 -14.61
C VAL A 209 30.51 4.75 -13.50
N LEU A 210 29.75 4.80 -12.41
CA LEU A 210 30.01 5.67 -11.25
C LEU A 210 31.14 5.18 -10.34
N ARG A 211 31.48 3.89 -10.34
CA ARG A 211 32.50 3.30 -9.47
C ARG A 211 33.94 3.51 -9.94
N ARG A 212 34.17 4.11 -11.11
CA ARG A 212 35.54 4.37 -11.61
C ARG A 212 36.30 5.46 -10.83
N SER A 213 35.72 6.05 -9.79
CA SER A 213 36.26 7.22 -9.06
C SER A 213 36.49 7.05 -7.54
N ASP A 214 36.15 5.92 -6.90
CA ASP A 214 36.07 5.85 -5.43
C ASP A 214 36.92 4.73 -4.77
N THR A 215 37.61 5.05 -3.67
CA THR A 215 38.64 4.20 -3.01
C THR A 215 38.49 4.12 -1.48
N SER A 216 37.31 4.38 -0.93
CA SER A 216 37.09 4.41 0.53
C SER A 216 37.08 3.03 1.20
N ARG A 217 37.47 2.96 2.48
CA ARG A 217 37.42 1.72 3.31
C ARG A 217 36.02 1.13 3.43
N GLN A 218 34.97 1.96 3.49
CA GLN A 218 33.58 1.48 3.45
C GLN A 218 33.28 0.75 2.14
N SER A 219 33.77 1.28 1.00
CA SER A 219 33.60 0.62 -0.30
C SER A 219 34.30 -0.75 -0.39
N ASP A 220 35.39 -0.93 0.35
CA ASP A 220 36.11 -2.21 0.43
C ASP A 220 35.35 -3.25 1.27
N LEU A 221 34.77 -2.85 2.40
CA LEU A 221 33.91 -3.71 3.23
C LEU A 221 32.67 -4.17 2.44
N GLU A 222 32.04 -3.26 1.70
CA GLU A 222 30.92 -3.58 0.82
C GLU A 222 31.32 -4.52 -0.33
N ARG A 223 32.48 -4.29 -0.93
CA ARG A 223 33.03 -5.16 -1.98
C ARG A 223 33.25 -6.56 -1.42
N LYS A 224 33.78 -6.66 -0.20
CA LYS A 224 33.99 -7.94 0.49
C LYS A 224 32.67 -8.66 0.73
N PHE A 225 31.66 -7.96 1.27
CA PHE A 225 30.31 -8.51 1.46
C PHE A 225 29.69 -9.03 0.16
N LEU A 226 29.74 -8.24 -0.92
CA LEU A 226 29.21 -8.65 -2.23
C LEU A 226 29.97 -9.85 -2.81
N MET A 227 31.29 -9.89 -2.68
CA MET A 227 32.08 -11.05 -3.13
C MET A 227 31.71 -12.32 -2.37
N MET A 228 31.50 -12.24 -1.05
CA MET A 228 31.04 -13.38 -0.24
C MET A 228 29.67 -13.88 -0.71
N GLN A 229 28.71 -12.98 -0.93
CA GLN A 229 27.38 -13.38 -1.43
C GLN A 229 27.45 -14.02 -2.82
N MET A 230 28.27 -13.48 -3.73
CA MET A 230 28.42 -14.01 -5.09
C MET A 230 29.12 -15.38 -5.14
N ARG A 231 30.05 -15.63 -4.22
CA ARG A 231 30.81 -16.90 -4.16
C ARG A 231 30.07 -18.00 -3.41
N GLY A 232 28.99 -17.67 -2.69
CA GLY A 232 28.28 -18.62 -1.83
C GLY A 232 29.06 -19.00 -0.56
N GLU A 233 30.20 -18.36 -0.31
CA GLU A 233 31.01 -18.53 0.90
C GLU A 233 30.48 -17.58 1.98
N VAL A 234 29.46 -18.04 2.70
CA VAL A 234 28.73 -17.21 3.68
C VAL A 234 29.20 -17.55 5.10
N ASP A 235 30.29 -16.91 5.57
CA ASP A 235 30.67 -16.96 6.98
C ASP A 235 29.80 -15.98 7.80
N PRO A 236 28.91 -16.48 8.70
CA PRO A 236 28.04 -15.62 9.48
C PRO A 236 28.77 -14.68 10.44
N LEU A 237 29.95 -15.08 10.94
CA LEU A 237 30.74 -14.25 11.86
C LEU A 237 31.34 -13.06 11.13
N GLU A 238 31.91 -13.29 9.95
CA GLU A 238 32.48 -12.25 9.11
C GLU A 238 31.41 -11.27 8.63
N ILE A 239 30.23 -11.75 8.21
CA ILE A 239 29.09 -10.89 7.86
C ILE A 239 28.66 -10.00 9.03
N MET A 240 28.60 -10.57 10.22
CA MET A 240 28.27 -9.82 11.42
C MET A 240 29.29 -8.73 11.72
N LEU A 241 30.59 -9.01 11.58
CA LEU A 241 31.65 -8.03 11.81
C LEU A 241 31.59 -6.89 10.79
N ILE A 242 31.44 -7.22 9.50
CA ILE A 242 31.30 -6.22 8.44
C ILE A 242 30.08 -5.34 8.68
N ALA A 243 28.92 -5.94 8.99
CA ALA A 243 27.69 -5.19 9.23
C ALA A 243 27.79 -4.27 10.46
N LYS A 244 28.48 -4.71 11.52
CA LYS A 244 28.73 -3.87 12.71
C LYS A 244 29.65 -2.71 12.40
N GLU A 245 30.77 -2.95 11.70
CA GLU A 245 31.72 -1.89 11.31
C GLU A 245 31.05 -0.86 10.38
N VAL A 246 30.22 -1.30 9.45
CA VAL A 246 29.43 -0.40 8.58
C VAL A 246 28.41 0.39 9.40
N ALA A 247 27.76 -0.24 10.39
CA ALA A 247 26.76 0.40 11.23
C ALA A 247 27.31 1.47 12.18
N GLU A 248 28.63 1.49 12.46
CA GLU A 248 29.25 2.57 13.23
C GLU A 248 29.13 3.93 12.52
N GLY A 249 29.15 3.93 11.17
CA GLY A 249 28.91 5.13 10.36
C GLY A 249 27.46 5.23 9.87
N GLU A 250 26.92 4.14 9.30
CA GLU A 250 25.59 4.10 8.69
C GLU A 250 24.75 2.93 9.28
N PRO A 251 24.04 3.15 10.38
CA PRO A 251 23.32 2.08 11.09
C PRO A 251 22.32 1.31 10.23
N LEU A 252 21.55 2.02 9.40
CA LEU A 252 20.59 1.42 8.48
C LEU A 252 21.28 0.50 7.47
N ARG A 253 22.46 0.90 6.98
CA ARG A 253 23.20 0.16 5.96
C ARG A 253 23.70 -1.19 6.50
N GLY A 254 24.25 -1.21 7.72
CA GLY A 254 24.65 -2.45 8.38
C GLY A 254 23.46 -3.38 8.64
N LEU A 255 22.30 -2.84 9.02
CA LEU A 255 21.08 -3.64 9.21
C LEU A 255 20.54 -4.24 7.90
N ILE A 256 20.62 -3.51 6.79
CA ILE A 256 20.26 -4.01 5.46
C ILE A 256 21.21 -5.14 5.02
N MET A 257 22.51 -5.05 5.32
CA MET A 257 23.45 -6.15 5.02
C MET A 257 23.07 -7.43 5.75
N LEU A 258 22.67 -7.32 7.03
CA LEU A 258 22.19 -8.47 7.80
C LEU A 258 20.89 -9.03 7.22
N GLU A 259 19.94 -8.18 6.84
CA GLU A 259 18.69 -8.63 6.20
C GLU A 259 18.98 -9.43 4.92
N LYS A 260 19.82 -8.89 4.02
CA LYS A 260 20.23 -9.56 2.78
C LYS A 260 20.89 -10.90 3.02
N ALA A 261 21.73 -10.99 4.06
CA ALA A 261 22.33 -12.24 4.42
C ALA A 261 21.26 -13.23 4.91
N ILE A 262 20.33 -12.80 5.78
CA ILE A 262 19.26 -13.65 6.31
C ILE A 262 18.34 -14.21 5.20
N GLU A 263 18.05 -13.41 4.18
CA GLU A 263 17.21 -13.79 3.03
C GLU A 263 17.92 -14.72 2.03
N SER A 264 19.25 -14.89 2.13
CA SER A 264 20.00 -15.77 1.24
C SER A 264 19.67 -17.25 1.47
N GLU A 265 19.35 -17.96 0.38
CA GLU A 265 18.99 -19.39 0.41
C GLU A 265 20.15 -20.32 0.80
N SER A 266 21.39 -19.84 0.77
CA SER A 266 22.61 -20.64 1.02
C SER A 266 22.92 -20.88 2.51
N LEU A 267 22.19 -20.25 3.44
CA LEU A 267 22.45 -20.35 4.88
C LEU A 267 21.62 -21.44 5.56
N ASP A 268 22.27 -22.21 6.43
CA ASP A 268 21.58 -23.09 7.38
C ASP A 268 20.72 -22.29 8.39
N ALA A 269 19.68 -22.95 8.93
CA ALA A 269 18.74 -22.37 9.88
C ALA A 269 19.43 -21.83 11.15
N LYS A 270 20.48 -22.51 11.65
CA LYS A 270 21.24 -22.06 12.82
C LYS A 270 21.96 -20.73 12.55
N HIS A 271 22.58 -20.62 11.38
CA HIS A 271 23.26 -19.40 10.96
C HIS A 271 22.28 -18.25 10.73
N ARG A 272 21.15 -18.50 10.07
CA ARG A 272 20.07 -17.51 9.92
C ARG A 272 19.56 -16.97 11.26
N ASN A 273 19.35 -17.84 12.25
CA ASN A 273 18.92 -17.41 13.57
C ASN A 273 19.98 -16.56 14.31
N THR A 274 21.26 -16.87 14.08
CA THR A 274 22.38 -16.09 14.64
C THR A 274 22.42 -14.68 14.06
N LEU A 275 22.29 -14.56 12.73
CA LEU A 275 22.21 -13.27 12.03
C LEU A 275 20.97 -12.47 12.46
N LYS A 276 19.80 -13.11 12.59
CA LYS A 276 18.59 -12.46 13.11
C LYS A 276 18.78 -11.91 14.53
N SER A 277 19.48 -12.66 15.38
CA SER A 277 19.75 -12.23 16.76
C SER A 277 20.71 -11.03 16.79
N SER A 278 21.74 -11.07 15.94
CA SER A 278 22.67 -9.94 15.76
C SER A 278 21.96 -8.71 15.21
N GLN A 279 21.09 -8.87 14.21
CA GLN A 279 20.30 -7.79 13.63
C GLN A 279 19.39 -7.13 14.67
N LYS A 280 18.72 -7.92 15.52
CA LYS A 280 17.91 -7.40 16.62
C LYS A 280 18.74 -6.61 17.64
N ALA A 281 19.92 -7.11 18.01
CA ALA A 281 20.82 -6.41 18.91
C ALA A 281 21.29 -5.08 18.31
N LEU A 282 21.73 -5.09 17.05
CA LEU A 282 22.18 -3.91 16.34
C LEU A 282 21.07 -2.87 16.18
N PHE A 283 19.86 -3.30 15.84
CA PHE A 283 18.70 -2.42 15.76
C PHE A 283 18.39 -1.82 17.13
N GLY A 284 18.45 -2.61 18.21
CA GLY A 284 18.27 -2.14 19.58
C GLY A 284 19.20 -0.97 19.93
N SER A 285 20.46 -1.02 19.52
CA SER A 285 21.46 0.02 19.78
C SER A 285 21.27 1.30 18.96
N HIS A 286 20.66 1.22 17.78
CA HIS A 286 20.55 2.36 16.85
C HIS A 286 19.10 2.78 16.53
N ARG A 287 18.09 2.19 17.19
CA ARG A 287 16.67 2.41 16.88
C ARG A 287 16.23 3.88 16.93
N GLU A 288 16.88 4.70 17.74
CA GLU A 288 16.56 6.12 17.89
C GLU A 288 17.04 6.95 16.69
N ALA A 289 18.10 6.50 16.01
CA ALA A 289 18.65 7.15 14.83
C ALA A 289 17.97 6.74 13.51
N ILE A 290 17.12 5.71 13.53
CA ILE A 290 16.50 5.15 12.31
C ILE A 290 15.01 5.51 12.31
N PRO A 291 14.53 6.41 11.44
CA PRO A 291 13.12 6.78 11.37
C PRO A 291 12.26 5.61 10.85
N VAL A 292 10.95 5.63 11.12
CA VAL A 292 10.05 4.52 10.76
C VAL A 292 10.02 4.24 9.25
N LYS A 293 10.07 5.29 8.42
CA LYS A 293 10.06 5.17 6.94
C LYS A 293 11.16 4.25 6.38
N ASP A 294 12.31 4.19 7.05
CA ASP A 294 13.48 3.43 6.61
C ASP A 294 13.47 1.97 7.10
N ARG A 295 12.57 1.62 8.03
CA ARG A 295 12.54 0.30 8.67
C ARG A 295 11.82 -0.77 7.84
N ARG A 296 11.10 -0.37 6.79
CA ARG A 296 10.28 -1.27 5.96
C ARG A 296 11.07 -2.42 5.35
N THR A 297 12.35 -2.19 5.02
CA THR A 297 13.21 -3.23 4.45
C THR A 297 13.66 -4.26 5.48
N LEU A 298 13.50 -4.00 6.78
CA LEU A 298 14.00 -4.84 7.88
C LEU A 298 12.95 -5.89 8.30
N ARG A 299 12.56 -6.76 7.37
CA ARG A 299 11.45 -7.72 7.54
C ARG A 299 11.71 -8.73 8.66
N SER A 300 12.96 -9.14 8.85
CA SER A 300 13.37 -10.13 9.85
C SER A 300 13.24 -9.64 11.30
N LEU A 301 13.05 -8.34 11.53
CA LEU A 301 12.83 -7.77 12.86
C LEU A 301 11.39 -7.97 13.38
N PHE A 302 10.42 -8.24 12.50
CA PHE A 302 8.99 -8.38 12.85
C PHE A 302 8.43 -7.19 13.65
N LEU A 303 8.81 -5.97 13.26
CA LEU A 303 8.29 -4.74 13.86
C LEU A 303 6.80 -4.56 13.52
N LYS A 304 6.03 -3.98 14.45
CA LYS A 304 4.57 -3.83 14.27
C LYS A 304 4.26 -2.62 13.39
N PRO A 305 3.27 -2.67 12.50
CA PRO A 305 2.77 -1.47 11.86
C PRO A 305 1.89 -0.65 12.82
N LEU A 306 2.00 0.67 12.72
CA LEU A 306 1.07 1.62 13.33
C LEU A 306 0.07 2.07 12.26
N ILE A 307 -1.22 1.89 12.55
CA ILE A 307 -2.31 2.16 11.61
C ILE A 307 -3.11 3.36 12.08
N LEU A 308 -3.13 4.42 11.28
CA LEU A 308 -3.99 5.58 11.45
C LEU A 308 -5.34 5.27 10.82
N VAL A 309 -6.41 5.39 11.61
CA VAL A 309 -7.76 4.99 11.21
C VAL A 309 -8.57 6.21 10.82
N ASP A 310 -9.00 6.24 9.56
CA ASP A 310 -9.81 7.32 9.00
C ASP A 310 -11.28 7.27 9.46
N THR A 311 -11.99 8.40 9.36
CA THR A 311 -13.38 8.57 9.78
C THR A 311 -14.30 7.55 9.10
N ASN A 312 -14.10 7.29 7.80
CA ASN A 312 -14.92 6.33 7.05
C ASN A 312 -14.91 4.93 7.69
N ILE A 313 -13.78 4.45 8.20
CA ILE A 313 -13.66 3.14 8.85
C ILE A 313 -14.35 3.13 10.21
N LEU A 314 -14.22 4.22 10.99
CA LEU A 314 -14.89 4.36 12.28
C LEU A 314 -16.42 4.37 12.14
N ILE A 315 -16.93 5.06 11.11
CA ILE A 315 -18.36 5.09 10.79
C ILE A 315 -18.86 3.71 10.38
N GLU A 316 -18.14 2.96 9.54
CA GLU A 316 -18.55 1.59 9.19
C GLU A 316 -18.55 0.66 10.41
N ALA A 317 -17.56 0.79 11.29
CA ALA A 317 -17.51 0.03 12.54
C ALA A 317 -18.71 0.36 13.46
N LEU A 318 -19.13 1.63 13.50
CA LEU A 318 -20.33 2.05 14.23
C LEU A 318 -21.61 1.52 13.57
N LYS A 319 -21.72 1.60 12.24
CA LYS A 319 -22.86 1.06 11.51
C LYS A 319 -23.05 -0.42 11.80
N ASP A 320 -21.98 -1.21 11.72
CA ASP A 320 -22.03 -2.65 11.99
C ASP A 320 -22.40 -2.97 13.44
N ASP A 321 -21.80 -2.29 14.43
CA ASP A 321 -22.13 -2.50 15.84
C ASP A 321 -23.62 -2.18 16.13
N LEU A 322 -24.17 -1.11 15.53
CA LEU A 322 -25.58 -0.76 15.69
C LEU A 322 -26.52 -1.74 14.97
N LEU A 323 -26.17 -2.19 13.76
CA LEU A 323 -26.98 -3.17 13.02
C LEU A 323 -27.10 -4.50 13.75
N ARG A 324 -26.04 -4.98 14.41
CA ARG A 324 -26.12 -6.20 15.22
C ARG A 324 -27.14 -6.08 16.34
N GLU A 325 -27.20 -4.92 16.97
CA GLU A 325 -28.07 -4.64 18.11
C GLU A 325 -29.53 -4.46 17.68
N ILE A 326 -29.75 -3.89 16.50
CA ILE A 326 -31.07 -3.69 15.89
C ILE A 326 -31.61 -5.01 15.34
N SER A 327 -30.76 -5.85 14.75
CA SER A 327 -31.17 -7.13 14.15
C SER A 327 -31.84 -8.09 15.14
N VAL A 328 -32.89 -8.77 14.69
CA VAL A 328 -33.67 -9.73 15.51
C VAL A 328 -32.83 -10.96 15.88
N ASP A 329 -31.90 -11.36 15.01
CA ASP A 329 -31.11 -12.58 15.17
C ASP A 329 -29.73 -12.32 15.80
N SER A 330 -29.41 -11.08 16.22
CA SER A 330 -28.09 -10.64 16.76
C SER A 330 -26.88 -10.86 15.83
N LEU A 331 -27.07 -11.43 14.64
CA LEU A 331 -26.04 -11.67 13.62
C LEU A 331 -25.72 -10.40 12.80
N GLY A 332 -26.52 -9.34 12.93
CA GLY A 332 -26.58 -8.26 11.93
C GLY A 332 -27.22 -8.77 10.64
N SER A 333 -27.21 -7.97 9.57
CA SER A 333 -27.53 -8.54 8.26
C SER A 333 -26.45 -9.59 7.92
N LEU A 334 -26.82 -10.71 7.30
CA LEU A 334 -25.87 -11.69 6.75
C LEU A 334 -25.05 -11.13 5.57
N ASP A 335 -25.12 -9.82 5.29
CA ASP A 335 -24.28 -9.18 4.28
C ASP A 335 -22.84 -9.13 4.78
N TRP A 336 -22.03 -10.02 4.23
CA TRP A 336 -20.59 -9.87 4.21
C TRP A 336 -20.24 -8.86 3.12
N THR A 337 -19.82 -7.66 3.54
CA THR A 337 -19.33 -6.61 2.62
C THR A 337 -17.83 -6.40 2.81
N VAL A 338 -17.17 -5.81 1.82
CA VAL A 338 -15.74 -5.48 1.86
C VAL A 338 -15.44 -4.55 3.04
N GLU A 339 -16.33 -3.59 3.27
CA GLU A 339 -16.29 -2.64 4.37
C GLU A 339 -16.31 -3.33 5.73
N ARG A 340 -17.21 -4.31 5.85
CA ARG A 340 -17.37 -5.09 7.07
C ARG A 340 -16.14 -5.93 7.34
N ALA A 341 -15.63 -6.63 6.32
CA ALA A 341 -14.44 -7.44 6.43
C ALA A 341 -13.21 -6.63 6.89
N PHE A 342 -13.05 -5.40 6.38
CA PHE A 342 -11.88 -4.58 6.63
C PHE A 342 -11.77 -4.12 8.08
N HIS A 343 -12.80 -3.49 8.65
CA HIS A 343 -12.74 -3.00 10.03
C HIS A 343 -12.72 -4.15 11.06
N TRP A 344 -13.37 -5.28 10.78
CA TRP A 344 -13.23 -6.50 11.59
C TRP A 344 -11.81 -7.03 11.58
N MET A 345 -11.14 -7.03 10.42
CA MET A 345 -9.76 -7.45 10.33
C MET A 345 -8.85 -6.53 11.16
N LEU A 346 -9.05 -5.21 11.12
CA LEU A 346 -8.31 -4.27 11.98
C LEU A 346 -8.49 -4.59 13.47
N ARG A 347 -9.74 -4.79 13.94
CA ARG A 347 -10.03 -5.18 15.33
C ARG A 347 -9.30 -6.47 15.71
N ARG A 348 -9.46 -7.52 14.90
CA ARG A 348 -8.83 -8.82 15.11
C ARG A 348 -7.30 -8.72 15.15
N ARG A 349 -6.67 -7.97 14.25
CA ARG A 349 -5.21 -7.83 14.21
C ARG A 349 -4.68 -7.07 15.42
N LYS A 350 -5.45 -6.13 15.97
CA LYS A 350 -5.12 -5.46 17.24
C LYS A 350 -5.21 -6.45 18.40
N GLU A 351 -6.28 -7.24 18.49
CA GLU A 351 -6.48 -8.27 19.53
C GLU A 351 -5.37 -9.33 19.51
N GLU A 352 -4.93 -9.74 18.31
CA GLU A 352 -3.78 -10.64 18.13
C GLU A 352 -2.43 -9.98 18.48
N GLY A 353 -2.41 -8.69 18.84
CA GLY A 353 -1.21 -7.93 19.17
C GLY A 353 -0.29 -7.65 17.99
N ARG A 354 -0.77 -7.81 16.74
CA ARG A 354 0.03 -7.69 15.51
C ARG A 354 0.15 -6.27 14.99
N VAL A 355 -0.81 -5.41 15.30
CA VAL A 355 -0.85 -4.01 14.84
C VAL A 355 -1.12 -3.07 16.00
N LEU A 356 -0.69 -1.82 15.86
CA LEU A 356 -1.09 -0.72 16.73
C LEU A 356 -2.12 0.13 15.97
N LEU A 357 -3.18 0.57 16.65
CA LEU A 357 -4.21 1.42 16.05
C LEU A 357 -4.21 2.79 16.74
N HIS A 358 -4.28 3.84 15.92
CA HIS A 358 -4.38 5.22 16.33
C HIS A 358 -5.50 5.92 15.55
N ILE A 359 -6.22 6.83 16.21
CA ILE A 359 -7.21 7.68 15.56
C ILE A 359 -6.64 9.10 15.49
N PRO A 360 -6.32 9.60 14.29
CA PRO A 360 -5.93 10.99 14.07
C PRO A 360 -6.92 11.98 14.71
N THR A 361 -6.44 13.13 15.17
CA THR A 361 -7.30 14.14 15.80
C THR A 361 -8.40 14.64 14.87
N ALA A 362 -8.08 14.84 13.59
CA ALA A 362 -9.04 15.22 12.55
C ALA A 362 -10.14 14.17 12.39
N ALA A 363 -9.76 12.89 12.23
CA ALA A 363 -10.69 11.78 12.09
C ALA A 363 -11.56 11.59 13.34
N LYS A 364 -10.98 11.74 14.54
CA LYS A 364 -11.72 11.66 15.81
C LYS A 364 -12.75 12.77 15.92
N GLY A 365 -12.37 14.01 15.62
CA GLY A 365 -13.27 15.16 15.66
C GLY A 365 -14.45 15.00 14.70
N GLU A 366 -14.17 14.56 13.48
CA GLU A 366 -15.19 14.32 12.46
C GLU A 366 -16.12 13.16 12.84
N PHE A 367 -15.56 12.04 13.32
CA PHE A 367 -16.33 10.89 13.80
C PHE A 367 -17.31 11.30 14.92
N LEU A 368 -16.83 12.04 15.93
CA LEU A 368 -17.68 12.53 17.02
C LEU A 368 -18.76 13.48 16.53
N HIS A 369 -18.44 14.35 15.57
CA HIS A 369 -19.44 15.26 14.98
C HIS A 369 -20.53 14.51 14.20
N ARG A 370 -20.16 13.49 13.40
CA ARG A 370 -21.11 12.66 12.65
C ARG A 370 -21.93 11.75 13.57
N ALA A 371 -21.35 11.32 14.69
CA ALA A 371 -22.01 10.47 15.69
C ALA A 371 -22.71 11.24 16.84
N LYS A 372 -22.89 12.56 16.71
CA LYS A 372 -23.42 13.42 17.79
C LYS A 372 -24.85 13.14 18.22
N SER A 373 -25.68 12.57 17.35
CA SER A 373 -27.09 12.29 17.65
C SER A 373 -27.62 11.08 16.90
N SER A 374 -28.63 10.44 17.49
CA SER A 374 -29.32 9.28 16.90
C SER A 374 -29.84 9.58 15.49
N ASP A 375 -30.42 10.77 15.27
CA ASP A 375 -30.86 11.20 13.94
C ASP A 375 -29.72 11.41 12.94
N SER A 376 -28.58 11.92 13.39
CA SER A 376 -27.41 12.11 12.52
C SER A 376 -26.86 10.77 12.07
N VAL A 377 -26.81 9.79 12.97
CA VAL A 377 -26.34 8.44 12.69
C VAL A 377 -27.34 7.68 11.81
N LEU A 378 -28.65 7.84 12.02
CA LEU A 378 -29.67 7.23 11.19
C LEU A 378 -29.55 7.66 9.72
N ARG A 379 -29.14 8.91 9.45
CA ARG A 379 -28.89 9.41 8.08
C ARG A 379 -27.71 8.74 7.39
N LEU A 380 -26.81 8.05 8.12
CA LEU A 380 -25.68 7.32 7.56
C LEU A 380 -26.09 5.93 6.99
N PHE A 381 -27.36 5.55 7.17
CA PHE A 381 -27.97 4.34 6.62
C PHE A 381 -28.91 4.64 5.46
N ASP A 382 -28.60 5.67 4.70
CA ASP A 382 -29.33 6.16 3.53
C ASP A 382 -29.52 5.08 2.43
N ASP A 383 -28.69 4.04 2.43
CA ASP A 383 -28.73 2.89 1.53
C ASP A 383 -29.48 1.66 2.10
N MET A 384 -29.96 1.73 3.35
CA MET A 384 -30.57 0.60 4.05
C MET A 384 -31.93 0.94 4.65
N TYR A 385 -32.88 0.01 4.53
CA TYR A 385 -34.14 0.14 5.27
C TYR A 385 -33.91 -0.12 6.76
N ILE A 386 -34.20 0.89 7.58
CA ILE A 386 -34.20 0.79 9.04
C ILE A 386 -35.60 1.13 9.56
N ASP A 387 -36.15 0.23 10.38
CA ASP A 387 -37.38 0.49 11.11
C ASP A 387 -37.15 1.61 12.16
N LYS A 388 -37.79 2.76 11.95
CA LYS A 388 -37.64 3.95 12.80
C LYS A 388 -38.19 3.76 14.22
N GLY A 389 -39.23 2.93 14.40
CA GLY A 389 -39.79 2.62 15.70
C GLY A 389 -38.83 1.76 16.52
N MET A 390 -38.20 0.78 15.88
CA MET A 390 -37.19 -0.06 16.52
C MET A 390 -35.88 0.70 16.78
N TRP A 391 -35.47 1.56 15.84
CA TRP A 391 -34.31 2.44 15.98
C TRP A 391 -34.43 3.35 17.20
N SER A 392 -35.52 4.12 17.29
CA SER A 392 -35.75 5.05 18.40
C SER A 392 -35.84 4.35 19.76
N ARG A 393 -36.31 3.10 19.80
CA ARG A 393 -36.37 2.29 21.02
C ARG A 393 -35.01 1.74 21.46
N LYS A 394 -34.17 1.28 20.52
CA LYS A 394 -32.90 0.60 20.83
C LYS A 394 -31.69 1.55 20.85
N VAL A 395 -31.66 2.54 19.97
CA VAL A 395 -30.53 3.48 19.80
C VAL A 395 -30.84 4.79 20.54
N THR A 396 -30.79 4.72 21.87
CA THR A 396 -30.86 5.90 22.74
C THR A 396 -29.55 6.69 22.73
N THR A 397 -29.58 7.95 23.17
CA THR A 397 -28.37 8.80 23.24
C THR A 397 -27.29 8.16 24.12
N GLU A 398 -27.64 7.67 25.30
CA GLU A 398 -26.70 6.99 26.21
C GLU A 398 -26.09 5.73 25.60
N PHE A 399 -26.90 4.96 24.87
CA PHE A 399 -26.43 3.75 24.19
C PHE A 399 -25.44 4.12 23.07
N LEU A 400 -25.78 5.12 22.27
CA LEU A 400 -24.93 5.61 21.20
C LEU A 400 -23.59 6.12 21.74
N GLU A 401 -23.60 6.93 22.80
CA GLU A 401 -22.38 7.43 23.45
C GLU A 401 -21.47 6.29 23.92
N LYS A 402 -22.05 5.27 24.58
CA LYS A 402 -21.29 4.06 25.00
C LYS A 402 -20.64 3.35 23.82
N ARG A 403 -21.35 3.23 22.68
CA ARG A 403 -20.81 2.59 21.47
C ARG A 403 -19.71 3.41 20.83
N VAL A 404 -19.89 4.72 20.72
CA VAL A 404 -18.88 5.66 20.21
C VAL A 404 -17.60 5.60 21.05
N GLN A 405 -17.71 5.60 22.38
CA GLN A 405 -16.57 5.46 23.28
C GLN A 405 -15.88 4.11 23.14
N ALA A 406 -16.64 3.01 23.03
CA ALA A 406 -16.08 1.67 22.81
C ALA A 406 -15.28 1.60 21.50
N ILE A 407 -15.79 2.20 20.41
CA ILE A 407 -15.07 2.28 19.13
C ILE A 407 -13.79 3.10 19.29
N CYS A 408 -13.86 4.27 19.95
CA CYS A 408 -12.67 5.09 20.20
C CYS A 408 -11.60 4.32 21.00
N ALA A 409 -11.98 3.52 22.00
CA ALA A 409 -11.04 2.71 22.77
C ALA A 409 -10.44 1.55 21.95
N VAL A 410 -11.25 0.94 21.07
CA VAL A 410 -10.81 -0.16 20.20
C VAL A 410 -9.88 0.34 19.10
N PHE A 411 -10.13 1.49 18.48
CA PHE A 411 -9.29 1.99 17.38
C PHE A 411 -8.23 3.02 17.80
N GLY A 412 -8.33 3.63 18.98
CA GLY A 412 -7.39 4.63 19.50
C GLY A 412 -6.48 4.10 20.60
N GLY A 413 -6.01 2.85 20.50
CA GLY A 413 -5.23 2.20 21.56
C GLY A 413 -3.79 2.68 21.71
N TRP A 414 -3.29 3.46 20.75
CA TRP A 414 -1.96 4.05 20.76
C TRP A 414 -2.05 5.57 20.85
N GLU A 415 -1.26 6.17 21.74
CA GLU A 415 -1.12 7.61 21.90
C GLU A 415 0.34 8.00 21.66
N SER A 416 0.55 9.06 20.89
CA SER A 416 1.87 9.67 20.72
C SER A 416 2.18 10.52 21.95
N SER A 417 3.29 10.24 22.63
CA SER A 417 3.73 11.04 23.79
C SER A 417 4.16 12.46 23.43
N ASN A 418 4.30 12.80 22.14
CA ASN A 418 4.82 14.09 21.65
C ASN A 418 3.98 14.72 20.50
N SER A 419 2.64 14.61 20.48
CA SER A 419 1.78 15.22 19.45
C SER A 419 1.49 16.71 19.62
N LYS A 420 2.50 17.49 20.00
CA LYS A 420 2.50 18.94 19.78
C LYS A 420 3.80 19.32 19.06
N GLY A 421 3.96 18.80 17.86
CA GLY A 421 4.93 19.35 16.92
C GLY A 421 4.28 20.54 16.24
N ASP A 422 4.96 21.69 16.23
CA ASP A 422 4.65 22.83 15.37
C ASP A 422 4.33 22.35 13.96
N ASP A 423 3.56 23.17 13.23
CA ASP A 423 3.22 23.05 11.81
C ASP A 423 4.51 22.89 10.98
N THR A 424 5.06 21.68 10.99
CA THR A 424 6.34 21.36 10.39
C THR A 424 5.96 21.10 8.96
N ASP A 425 6.32 22.04 8.08
CA ASP A 425 6.09 21.90 6.64
C ASP A 425 6.74 20.60 6.15
N VAL A 426 5.91 19.56 5.97
CA VAL A 426 6.35 18.27 5.47
C VAL A 426 6.54 18.33 3.95
N GLY A 427 6.29 19.47 3.30
CA GLY A 427 6.31 19.61 1.85
C GLY A 427 5.05 19.07 1.16
N LEU A 428 3.98 18.83 1.92
CA LEU A 428 2.72 18.27 1.41
C LEU A 428 2.12 19.13 0.29
N ASP A 429 2.24 20.46 0.39
CA ASP A 429 1.69 21.39 -0.60
C ASP A 429 2.34 21.22 -1.97
N ALA A 430 3.66 21.06 -2.00
CA ALA A 430 4.39 20.78 -3.23
C ALA A 430 3.98 19.43 -3.83
N PHE A 431 3.71 18.43 -2.98
CA PHE A 431 3.19 17.14 -3.44
C PHE A 431 1.79 17.25 -4.05
N LEU A 432 0.87 17.97 -3.41
CA LEU A 432 -0.49 18.16 -3.88
C LEU A 432 -0.51 18.90 -5.23
N VAL A 433 0.31 19.95 -5.38
CA VAL A 433 0.46 20.68 -6.65
C VAL A 433 1.00 19.77 -7.76
N ARG A 434 2.00 18.92 -7.48
CA ARG A 434 2.53 17.96 -8.47
C ARG A 434 1.50 16.91 -8.93
N HIS A 435 0.55 16.58 -8.07
CA HIS A 435 -0.49 15.58 -8.35
C HIS A 435 -1.86 16.21 -8.63
N ARG A 436 -1.91 17.52 -8.92
CA ARG A 436 -3.16 18.29 -9.09
C ARG A 436 -4.14 17.66 -10.08
N ASP A 437 -3.64 17.10 -11.19
CA ASP A 437 -4.48 16.53 -12.25
C ASP A 437 -5.28 15.32 -11.73
N VAL A 438 -4.70 14.54 -10.80
CA VAL A 438 -5.38 13.41 -10.14
C VAL A 438 -6.47 13.94 -9.22
N PHE A 439 -6.14 14.92 -8.37
CA PHE A 439 -7.08 15.48 -7.41
C PHE A 439 -8.22 16.25 -8.08
N GLN A 440 -7.97 16.90 -9.22
CA GLN A 440 -9.00 17.54 -10.01
C GLN A 440 -10.03 16.51 -10.52
N LEU A 441 -9.59 15.37 -11.04
CA LEU A 441 -10.50 14.32 -11.50
C LEU A 441 -11.29 13.67 -10.35
N ILE A 442 -10.68 13.52 -9.17
CA ILE A 442 -11.38 13.08 -7.96
C ILE A 442 -12.49 14.07 -7.59
N ASP A 443 -12.19 15.38 -7.56
CA ASP A 443 -13.18 16.43 -7.26
C ASP A 443 -14.32 16.43 -8.29
N GLU A 444 -14.00 16.38 -9.58
CA GLU A 444 -14.99 16.30 -10.65
C GLU A 444 -15.91 15.08 -10.49
N GLN A 445 -15.38 13.91 -10.12
CA GLN A 445 -16.16 12.72 -9.86
C GLN A 445 -17.05 12.87 -8.61
N LYS A 446 -16.52 13.38 -7.50
CA LYS A 446 -17.29 13.62 -6.27
C LYS A 446 -18.46 14.56 -6.54
N ARG A 447 -18.26 15.61 -7.34
CA ARG A 447 -19.31 16.55 -7.78
C ARG A 447 -20.37 15.91 -8.65
N ARG A 448 -20.00 15.07 -9.61
CA ARG A 448 -20.97 14.30 -10.41
C ARG A 448 -21.83 13.37 -9.54
N GLY A 449 -21.24 12.84 -8.46
CA GLY A 449 -21.94 12.05 -7.45
C GLY A 449 -22.79 12.86 -6.46
N GLY A 450 -22.95 14.17 -6.65
CA GLY A 450 -23.75 15.04 -5.78
C GLY A 450 -23.05 15.51 -4.50
N LYS A 451 -21.75 15.22 -4.33
CA LYS A 451 -20.95 15.74 -3.21
C LYS A 451 -20.22 17.01 -3.66
N ALA A 452 -20.31 18.08 -2.89
CA ALA A 452 -19.50 19.29 -3.10
C ALA A 452 -18.39 19.33 -2.04
N PRO A 453 -17.27 18.61 -2.23
CA PRO A 453 -16.21 18.58 -1.24
C PRO A 453 -15.60 19.97 -1.05
N GLN A 454 -15.19 20.28 0.17
CA GLN A 454 -14.49 21.53 0.44
C GLN A 454 -13.06 21.46 -0.15
N ARG A 455 -12.58 22.57 -0.69
CA ARG A 455 -11.22 22.66 -1.24
C ARG A 455 -10.31 23.35 -0.25
N THR A 456 -9.01 23.09 -0.36
CA THR A 456 -8.02 23.80 0.43
C THR A 456 -7.21 24.74 -0.46
N LEU A 457 -7.07 25.99 0.00
CA LEU A 457 -6.35 27.01 -0.75
C LEU A 457 -4.84 26.80 -0.56
N ILE A 458 -4.14 26.45 -1.64
CA ILE A 458 -2.68 26.25 -1.67
C ILE A 458 -2.12 27.16 -2.77
N ASN A 459 -1.22 28.09 -2.40
CA ASN A 459 -0.62 29.05 -3.33
C ASN A 459 -1.64 29.87 -4.17
N GLY A 460 -2.83 30.13 -3.63
CA GLY A 460 -3.90 30.84 -4.34
C GLY A 460 -4.71 29.96 -5.31
N GLU A 461 -4.38 28.67 -5.43
CA GLU A 461 -5.15 27.68 -6.17
C GLU A 461 -6.00 26.85 -5.20
N ASP A 462 -7.26 26.63 -5.57
CA ASP A 462 -8.16 25.76 -4.82
C ASP A 462 -7.87 24.29 -5.18
N ILE A 463 -7.08 23.63 -4.33
CA ILE A 463 -6.62 22.26 -4.54
C ILE A 463 -7.32 21.33 -3.53
N TYR A 464 -7.80 20.21 -4.05
CA TYR A 464 -8.32 19.09 -3.29
C TYR A 464 -7.15 18.18 -2.84
N PRO A 465 -7.09 17.60 -1.62
CA PRO A 465 -8.19 17.16 -0.73
C PRO A 465 -8.60 18.14 0.39
N GLU A 466 -9.60 17.74 1.19
CA GLU A 466 -10.12 18.49 2.33
C GLU A 466 -9.07 18.65 3.45
N LYS A 467 -9.25 19.66 4.31
CA LYS A 467 -8.32 19.90 5.43
C LYS A 467 -8.16 18.67 6.34
N GLY A 468 -9.24 17.94 6.62
CA GLY A 468 -9.19 16.74 7.45
C GLY A 468 -8.27 15.66 6.87
N ASP A 469 -8.35 15.42 5.56
CA ASP A 469 -7.49 14.46 4.87
C ASP A 469 -6.03 14.91 4.88
N ARG A 470 -5.79 16.21 4.66
CA ARG A 470 -4.44 16.80 4.74
C ARG A 470 -3.83 16.63 6.12
N ASP A 471 -4.61 16.88 7.17
CA ASP A 471 -4.16 16.73 8.56
C ASP A 471 -3.74 15.27 8.83
N ILE A 472 -4.50 14.27 8.33
CA ILE A 472 -4.15 12.85 8.42
C ILE A 472 -2.86 12.53 7.61
N MET A 473 -2.72 13.07 6.40
CA MET A 473 -1.50 12.89 5.58
C MET A 473 -0.27 13.48 6.27
N CYS A 474 -0.37 14.69 6.81
CA CYS A 474 0.69 15.35 7.56
C CYS A 474 1.08 14.53 8.80
N GLU A 475 0.12 14.10 9.60
CA GLU A 475 0.37 13.28 10.78
C GLU A 475 1.08 11.96 10.42
N ALA A 476 0.61 11.27 9.36
CA ALA A 476 1.23 10.03 8.87
C ALA A 476 2.68 10.24 8.41
N ALA A 477 2.96 11.36 7.73
CA ALA A 477 4.30 11.71 7.24
C ALA A 477 5.26 12.09 8.40
N LEU A 478 4.76 12.84 9.39
CA LEU A 478 5.51 13.16 10.61
C LEU A 478 5.87 11.90 11.38
N LEU A 479 4.88 11.03 11.66
CA LEU A 479 5.12 9.76 12.36
C LEU A 479 6.13 8.88 11.61
N SER A 480 6.04 8.83 10.27
CA SER A 480 6.99 8.09 9.43
C SER A 480 8.42 8.62 9.53
N SER A 481 8.58 9.92 9.71
CA SER A 481 9.88 10.59 9.82
C SER A 481 10.47 10.54 11.24
N THR A 482 9.70 10.08 12.23
CA THR A 482 10.16 9.92 13.61
C THR A 482 10.61 8.49 13.92
N SER A 483 11.39 8.34 14.99
CA SER A 483 11.84 7.05 15.50
C SER A 483 10.89 6.55 16.60
N ILE A 484 9.87 5.75 16.24
CA ILE A 484 8.87 5.22 17.19
C ILE A 484 9.27 3.83 17.67
N ASN A 485 9.26 3.58 18.98
CA ASN A 485 9.65 2.28 19.53
C ASN A 485 8.79 1.12 19.00
N ASN A 486 9.45 0.04 18.55
CA ASN A 486 8.83 -1.20 18.06
C ASN A 486 7.87 -1.06 16.87
N VAL A 487 7.88 0.09 16.19
CA VAL A 487 7.09 0.35 14.98
C VAL A 487 7.96 0.19 13.73
N GLY A 488 7.48 -0.57 12.76
CA GLY A 488 8.18 -0.88 11.51
C GLY A 488 7.67 -0.13 10.29
N SER A 489 6.43 0.34 10.33
CA SER A 489 5.79 1.08 9.25
C SER A 489 4.60 1.87 9.77
N ILE A 490 4.26 2.94 9.06
CA ILE A 490 3.03 3.71 9.24
C ILE A 490 2.08 3.36 8.09
N LEU A 491 0.81 3.10 8.40
CA LEU A 491 -0.23 2.84 7.43
C LEU A 491 -1.44 3.73 7.72
N VAL A 492 -2.10 4.25 6.69
CA VAL A 492 -3.41 4.90 6.80
C VAL A 492 -4.48 3.92 6.33
N ALA A 493 -5.43 3.59 7.21
CA ALA A 493 -6.59 2.77 6.89
C ALA A 493 -7.73 3.67 6.42
N THR A 494 -7.97 3.69 5.11
CA THR A 494 -8.97 4.54 4.47
C THR A 494 -9.45 3.93 3.15
N ARG A 495 -10.71 4.17 2.82
CA ARG A 495 -11.28 3.81 1.51
C ARG A 495 -11.32 4.98 0.53
N ASP A 496 -10.89 6.17 0.94
CA ASP A 496 -11.07 7.38 0.17
C ASP A 496 -10.07 7.47 -0.99
N SER A 497 -10.57 7.91 -2.15
CA SER A 497 -9.82 8.00 -3.41
C SER A 497 -8.57 8.87 -3.25
N ASP A 498 -8.66 9.87 -2.38
CA ASP A 498 -7.68 10.91 -2.08
C ASP A 498 -6.36 10.32 -1.58
N PHE A 499 -6.45 9.20 -0.88
CA PHE A 499 -5.30 8.41 -0.45
C PHE A 499 -5.03 7.26 -1.42
N ARG A 500 -6.07 6.54 -1.84
CA ARG A 500 -5.89 5.28 -2.60
C ARG A 500 -5.29 5.50 -3.98
N LEU A 501 -5.67 6.56 -4.68
CA LEU A 501 -5.16 6.85 -6.02
C LEU A 501 -3.69 7.32 -5.98
N VAL A 502 -3.22 7.96 -4.92
CA VAL A 502 -1.81 8.39 -4.79
C VAL A 502 -1.01 7.59 -3.76
N SER A 503 -1.57 6.48 -3.26
CA SER A 503 -1.01 5.67 -2.17
C SER A 503 0.46 5.28 -2.33
N ARG A 504 0.89 4.94 -3.55
CA ARG A 504 2.30 4.58 -3.81
C ARG A 504 3.21 5.80 -3.83
N ALA A 505 2.72 6.94 -4.32
CA ALA A 505 3.47 8.20 -4.29
C ALA A 505 3.66 8.69 -2.85
N LEU A 506 2.62 8.58 -2.02
CA LEU A 506 2.69 8.86 -0.58
C LEU A 506 3.72 7.95 0.13
N GLU A 507 3.71 6.66 -0.20
CA GLU A 507 4.64 5.69 0.38
C GLU A 507 6.10 5.92 -0.01
N GLU A 508 6.37 6.31 -1.27
CA GLU A 508 7.75 6.58 -1.70
C GLU A 508 8.27 7.93 -1.17
N GLU A 509 7.42 8.95 -1.09
CA GLU A 509 7.86 10.31 -0.72
C GLU A 509 7.89 10.51 0.80
N TYR A 510 6.88 9.99 1.52
CA TYR A 510 6.71 10.22 2.95
C TYR A 510 6.93 8.97 3.80
N GLY A 511 7.01 7.78 3.19
CA GLY A 511 7.29 6.54 3.91
C GLY A 511 6.10 5.88 4.60
N PHE A 512 4.87 6.39 4.43
CA PHE A 512 3.65 5.74 4.93
C PHE A 512 2.85 5.08 3.83
N GLY A 513 2.29 3.90 4.12
CA GLY A 513 1.42 3.18 3.19
C GLY A 513 -0.06 3.53 3.38
N VAL A 514 -0.89 3.10 2.42
CA VAL A 514 -2.36 3.15 2.52
C VAL A 514 -2.90 1.74 2.42
N VAL A 515 -3.88 1.40 3.24
CA VAL A 515 -4.62 0.13 3.20
C VAL A 515 -6.12 0.42 3.15
N GLY A 516 -6.81 -0.11 2.15
CA GLY A 516 -8.25 0.12 1.97
C GLY A 516 -9.12 -1.12 2.12
N ASP A 517 -8.51 -2.29 2.31
CA ASP A 517 -9.22 -3.56 2.38
C ASP A 517 -8.44 -4.61 3.22
N ALA A 518 -9.10 -5.73 3.51
CA ALA A 518 -8.54 -6.75 4.41
C ALA A 518 -7.33 -7.47 3.81
N GLN A 519 -7.26 -7.60 2.49
CA GLN A 519 -6.14 -8.24 1.81
C GLN A 519 -4.89 -7.37 1.85
N GLN A 520 -5.04 -6.08 1.53
CA GLN A 520 -3.96 -5.11 1.61
C GLN A 520 -3.40 -5.06 3.02
N LEU A 521 -4.26 -5.01 4.04
CA LEU A 521 -3.83 -5.09 5.44
C LEU A 521 -3.02 -6.36 5.71
N ASN A 522 -3.52 -7.52 5.31
CA ASN A 522 -2.82 -8.78 5.55
C ASN A 522 -1.46 -8.84 4.86
N SER A 523 -1.33 -8.32 3.63
CA SER A 523 -0.05 -8.25 2.91
C SER A 523 1.00 -7.35 3.57
N ARG A 524 0.59 -6.48 4.49
CA ARG A 524 1.44 -5.53 5.20
C ARG A 524 1.74 -5.94 6.64
N VAL A 525 1.01 -6.92 7.18
CA VAL A 525 1.05 -7.36 8.58
C VAL A 525 1.60 -8.79 8.72
N LEU A 526 1.41 -9.63 7.70
CA LEU A 526 1.94 -11.00 7.61
C LEU A 526 3.30 -10.99 6.91
#